data_AF-A0A060CDY9-F1
#
_entry.id   AF-A0A060CDY9-F1
#
_cell.length_a   1.000
_cell.length_b   1.000
_cell.length_c   1.000
_cell.angle_alpha   90.00
_cell.angle_beta   90.00
_cell.angle_gamma   90.00
#
_symmetry.space_group_name_H-M   'P 1'
#
loop_
_entity.id
_entity.type
_entity.pdbx_description
1 polymer ?
#
loop_
_entity_poly.entity_id
_entity_poly.type
_entity_poly.pdbx_seq_one_letter_code
_entity_poly.pdbx_strand_id
1 'polypeptide(L)'
;MEEAGVGTDDVMVLPGFIDLHCHGGGGADIMEAGNAPHTVAATHAAAGTTALLATTMTAEVPDIEQALAAANRAALEPGDDEAAVLGVHLEGPFISRSRLGAQPDFVIDGDTALMERLMGLARIRVVTLAPEADPQ
;
A
#
# COMPACT_ATOMS: atom_id res chain seq x y z
N MET A 1 9.96 19.59 -41.97
CA MET A 1 9.58 20.15 -40.66
C MET A 1 10.46 19.40 -39.67
N GLU A 2 11.57 19.99 -39.27
CA GLU A 2 12.48 19.41 -38.26
C GLU A 2 11.77 19.47 -36.91
N GLU A 3 11.57 18.32 -36.26
CA GLU A 3 11.20 18.30 -34.85
C GLU A 3 12.40 18.81 -34.05
N ALA A 4 12.19 19.94 -33.37
CA ALA A 4 13.17 20.49 -32.45
C ALA A 4 13.37 19.47 -31.31
N GLY A 5 14.51 18.78 -31.32
CA GLY A 5 14.91 17.89 -30.24
C GLY A 5 14.93 18.65 -28.92
N VAL A 6 14.21 18.14 -27.92
CA VAL A 6 14.30 18.65 -26.55
C VAL A 6 15.75 18.45 -26.11
N GLY A 7 16.45 19.54 -25.79
CA GLY A 7 17.82 19.47 -25.27
C GLY A 7 17.84 18.64 -23.99
N THR A 8 18.46 17.47 -24.04
CA THR A 8 18.50 16.50 -22.92
C THR A 8 19.66 16.71 -21.96
N ASP A 9 20.45 17.76 -22.15
CA ASP A 9 21.73 17.93 -21.47
C ASP A 9 21.59 18.07 -19.93
N ASP A 10 20.38 18.39 -19.44
CA ASP A 10 20.02 18.45 -18.02
C ASP A 10 18.86 17.49 -17.61
N VAL A 11 18.44 16.57 -18.49
CA VAL A 11 17.32 15.64 -18.21
C VAL A 11 17.87 14.30 -17.71
N MET A 12 17.57 13.96 -16.46
CA MET A 12 17.90 12.65 -15.90
C MET A 12 16.77 11.65 -16.17
N VAL A 13 17.07 10.61 -16.93
CA VAL A 13 16.16 9.47 -17.13
C VAL A 13 16.57 8.35 -16.19
N LEU A 14 15.65 7.95 -15.31
CA LEU A 14 15.82 6.86 -14.36
C LEU A 14 14.70 5.83 -14.54
N PRO A 15 14.89 4.58 -14.10
CA PRO A 15 13.76 3.70 -13.83
C PRO A 15 12.79 4.37 -12.86
N GLY A 16 11.49 4.16 -13.05
CA GLY A 16 10.48 4.66 -12.13
C GLY A 16 10.64 4.05 -10.74
N PHE A 17 10.27 4.82 -9.72
CA PHE A 17 10.41 4.38 -8.34
C PHE A 17 9.41 3.27 -8.00
N ILE A 18 9.80 2.43 -7.02
CA ILE A 18 8.95 1.42 -6.43
C ILE A 18 8.80 1.75 -4.95
N ASP A 19 7.60 2.12 -4.52
CA ASP A 19 7.32 2.45 -3.13
C ASP A 19 6.74 1.23 -2.40
N LEU A 20 7.47 0.70 -1.42
CA LEU A 20 7.07 -0.50 -0.68
C LEU A 20 6.21 -0.18 0.56
N HIS A 21 6.01 1.11 0.89
CA HIS A 21 5.36 1.54 2.13
C HIS A 21 4.58 2.83 1.92
N CYS A 22 3.41 2.72 1.29
CA CYS A 22 2.53 3.84 0.94
C CYS A 22 1.15 3.72 1.61
N HIS A 23 0.86 4.59 2.58
CA HIS A 23 -0.46 4.66 3.24
C HIS A 23 -1.49 5.51 2.49
N GLY A 24 -1.04 6.47 1.67
CA GLY A 24 -1.95 7.46 1.08
C GLY A 24 -1.26 8.44 0.13
N GLY A 25 -2.06 9.34 -0.43
CA GLY A 25 -1.64 10.30 -1.44
C GLY A 25 -2.85 10.97 -2.10
N GLY A 26 -2.70 12.25 -2.49
CA GLY A 26 -3.76 12.96 -3.22
C GLY A 26 -5.01 13.25 -2.41
N GLY A 27 -4.91 13.22 -1.08
CA GLY A 27 -6.05 13.38 -0.17
C GLY A 27 -6.85 12.11 0.10
N ALA A 28 -6.38 10.94 -0.39
CA ALA A 28 -6.94 9.63 -0.09
C ALA A 28 -6.00 8.79 0.77
N ASP A 29 -6.58 7.92 1.60
CA ASP A 29 -5.87 6.95 2.45
C ASP A 29 -6.30 5.52 2.08
N ILE A 30 -5.35 4.58 2.05
CA ILE A 30 -5.63 3.17 1.68
C ILE A 30 -6.71 2.56 2.58
N MET A 31 -6.79 2.96 3.84
CA MET A 31 -7.81 2.50 4.79
C MET A 31 -9.23 3.00 4.46
N GLU A 32 -9.39 4.04 3.64
CA GLU A 32 -10.71 4.47 3.13
C GLU A 32 -11.30 3.47 2.11
N ALA A 33 -10.51 2.49 1.66
CA ALA A 33 -10.91 1.43 0.73
C ALA A 33 -11.50 2.01 -0.57
N GLY A 34 -12.48 1.32 -1.17
CA GLY A 34 -13.16 1.80 -2.38
C GLY A 34 -12.18 2.17 -3.50
N ASN A 35 -12.22 3.42 -3.97
CA ASN A 35 -11.34 3.93 -5.01
C ASN A 35 -10.09 4.64 -4.47
N ALA A 36 -9.87 4.66 -3.15
CA ALA A 36 -8.71 5.31 -2.57
C ALA A 36 -7.37 4.78 -3.14
N PRO A 37 -7.17 3.45 -3.32
CA PRO A 37 -5.94 2.94 -3.93
C PRO A 37 -5.64 3.49 -5.34
N HIS A 38 -6.68 3.75 -6.15
CA HIS A 38 -6.53 4.36 -7.47
C HIS A 38 -6.08 5.83 -7.38
N THR A 39 -6.72 6.62 -6.50
CA THR A 39 -6.32 8.01 -6.25
C THR A 39 -4.87 8.11 -5.77
N VAL A 40 -4.48 7.22 -4.86
CA VAL A 40 -3.10 7.12 -4.36
C VAL A 40 -2.16 6.76 -5.50
N ALA A 41 -2.46 5.72 -6.28
CA ALA A 41 -1.65 5.27 -7.40
C ALA A 41 -1.43 6.35 -8.47
N ALA A 42 -2.48 7.07 -8.87
CA ALA A 42 -2.38 8.19 -9.82
C ALA A 42 -1.53 9.34 -9.28
N THR A 43 -1.69 9.66 -7.98
CA THR A 43 -0.91 10.73 -7.35
C THR A 43 0.59 10.41 -7.34
N HIS A 44 0.94 9.18 -7.00
CA HIS A 44 2.32 8.74 -6.92
C HIS A 44 2.96 8.58 -8.32
N ALA A 45 2.18 8.17 -9.33
CA ALA A 45 2.61 8.17 -10.72
C ALA A 45 3.05 9.55 -11.21
N ALA A 46 2.27 10.60 -10.89
CA ALA A 46 2.61 11.97 -11.23
C ALA A 46 3.92 12.47 -10.58
N ALA A 47 4.39 11.79 -9.52
CA ALA A 47 5.65 12.09 -8.82
C ALA A 47 6.82 11.16 -9.21
N GLY A 48 6.64 10.26 -10.19
CA GLY A 48 7.69 9.37 -10.69
C GLY A 48 7.71 7.96 -10.08
N THR A 49 6.75 7.63 -9.22
CA THR A 49 6.56 6.25 -8.73
C THR A 49 5.78 5.44 -9.75
N THR A 50 6.38 4.38 -10.28
CA THR A 50 5.72 3.53 -11.29
C THR A 50 5.06 2.29 -10.70
N ALA A 51 5.38 1.93 -9.46
CA ALA A 51 4.76 0.81 -8.77
C ALA A 51 4.75 1.03 -7.26
N LEU A 52 3.75 0.51 -6.56
CA LEU A 52 3.67 0.63 -5.11
C LEU A 52 3.02 -0.58 -4.41
N LEU A 53 3.21 -0.67 -3.10
CA LEU A 53 2.41 -1.49 -2.20
C LEU A 53 1.44 -0.60 -1.41
N ALA A 54 0.15 -0.88 -1.55
CA ALA A 54 -0.88 -0.26 -0.72
C ALA A 54 -0.67 -0.73 0.72
N THR A 55 -0.44 0.20 1.65
CA THR A 55 -0.07 -0.11 3.02
C THR A 55 -1.21 0.16 3.98
N THR A 56 -1.59 -0.87 4.74
CA THR A 56 -2.63 -0.76 5.75
C THR A 56 -2.12 -0.07 7.02
N MET A 57 -3.03 0.22 7.93
CA MET A 57 -2.74 0.56 9.32
C MET A 57 -3.45 -0.46 10.23
N THR A 58 -3.13 -0.45 11.51
CA THR A 58 -3.97 -1.08 12.53
C THR A 58 -5.36 -0.43 12.51
N ALA A 59 -6.40 -1.25 12.38
CA ALA A 59 -7.80 -0.85 12.47
C ALA A 59 -8.64 -2.05 12.93
N GLU A 60 -9.96 -1.86 13.05
CA GLU A 60 -10.84 -3.00 13.21
C GLU A 60 -10.70 -3.94 12.01
N VAL A 61 -10.80 -5.25 12.26
CA VAL A 61 -10.64 -6.28 11.24
C VAL A 61 -11.51 -6.03 9.99
N PRO A 62 -12.80 -5.65 10.09
CA PRO A 62 -13.62 -5.37 8.92
C PRO A 62 -13.09 -4.22 8.04
N ASP A 63 -12.39 -3.24 8.61
CA ASP A 63 -11.84 -2.11 7.86
C ASP A 63 -10.56 -2.52 7.13
N ILE A 64 -9.71 -3.32 7.77
CA ILE A 64 -8.55 -3.95 7.13
C ILE A 64 -9.02 -4.78 5.93
N GLU A 65 -10.05 -5.60 6.09
CA GLU A 65 -10.58 -6.44 5.01
C GLU A 65 -11.11 -5.64 3.83
N GLN A 66 -11.78 -4.52 4.08
CA GLN A 66 -12.25 -3.62 3.04
C GLN A 66 -11.08 -2.98 2.28
N ALA A 67 -10.05 -2.51 3.01
CA ALA A 67 -8.84 -1.95 2.43
C ALA A 67 -8.09 -2.98 1.57
N LEU A 68 -7.95 -4.21 2.07
CA LEU A 68 -7.34 -5.34 1.33
C LEU A 68 -8.10 -5.63 0.03
N ALA A 69 -9.43 -5.76 0.10
CA ALA A 69 -10.24 -6.03 -1.08
C ALA A 69 -10.14 -4.91 -2.13
N ALA A 70 -10.14 -3.64 -1.69
CA ALA A 70 -9.98 -2.48 -2.56
C ALA A 70 -8.60 -2.44 -3.22
N ALA A 71 -7.53 -2.67 -2.44
CA ALA A 71 -6.16 -2.72 -2.96
C ALA A 71 -5.97 -3.87 -3.94
N ASN A 72 -6.56 -5.04 -3.67
CA ASN A 72 -6.52 -6.19 -4.57
C ASN A 72 -7.25 -5.91 -5.89
N ARG A 73 -8.40 -5.22 -5.85
CA ARG A 73 -9.08 -4.77 -7.07
C ARG A 73 -8.19 -3.83 -7.88
N ALA A 74 -7.60 -2.81 -7.25
CA ALA A 74 -6.70 -1.88 -7.94
C ALA A 74 -5.46 -2.57 -8.56
N ALA A 75 -4.96 -3.63 -7.92
CA ALA A 75 -3.88 -4.45 -8.46
C ALA A 75 -4.28 -5.29 -9.68
N LEU A 76 -5.55 -5.70 -9.77
CA LEU A 76 -6.08 -6.51 -10.88
C LEU A 76 -6.61 -5.66 -12.04
N GLU A 77 -7.12 -4.47 -11.72
CA GLU A 77 -7.83 -3.57 -12.63
C GLU A 77 -7.22 -2.16 -12.55
N PRO A 78 -5.93 -1.96 -12.92
CA PRO A 78 -5.29 -0.65 -12.83
C PRO A 78 -5.95 0.37 -13.75
N GLY A 79 -6.03 1.62 -13.30
CA GLY A 79 -6.46 2.74 -14.13
C GLY A 79 -5.36 3.21 -15.09
N ASP A 80 -5.75 4.07 -16.03
CA ASP A 80 -4.81 4.79 -16.88
C ASP A 80 -4.04 5.84 -16.04
N ASP A 81 -2.75 6.04 -16.32
CA ASP A 81 -1.87 6.98 -15.62
C ASP A 81 -1.70 6.72 -14.11
N GLU A 82 -1.84 5.46 -13.68
CA GLU A 82 -1.62 5.01 -12.30
C GLU A 82 -0.29 4.25 -12.12
N ALA A 83 0.28 4.35 -10.92
CA ALA A 83 1.34 3.46 -10.50
C ALA A 83 0.78 2.03 -10.35
N ALA A 84 1.52 1.02 -10.78
CA ALA A 84 1.07 -0.36 -10.62
C ALA A 84 0.98 -0.73 -9.14
N VAL A 85 -0.24 -1.02 -8.65
CA VAL A 85 -0.42 -1.58 -7.31
C VAL A 85 0.02 -3.05 -7.34
N LEU A 86 1.19 -3.36 -6.75
CA LEU A 86 1.80 -4.70 -6.82
C LEU A 86 1.19 -5.70 -5.83
N GLY A 87 0.32 -5.21 -4.94
CA GLY A 87 -0.27 -5.92 -3.82
C GLY A 87 -0.28 -5.03 -2.57
N VAL A 88 -0.32 -5.69 -1.42
CA VAL A 88 -0.44 -5.03 -0.12
C VAL A 88 0.81 -5.20 0.72
N HIS A 89 1.19 -4.13 1.43
CA HIS A 89 1.99 -4.21 2.64
C HIS A 89 1.03 -4.19 3.84
N LEU A 90 0.91 -5.33 4.53
CA LEU A 90 0.10 -5.45 5.73
C LEU A 90 0.92 -4.94 6.93
N GLU A 91 0.73 -3.68 7.30
CA GLU A 91 1.29 -3.09 8.52
C GLU A 91 0.21 -3.03 9.60
N GLY A 92 0.38 -3.85 10.64
CA GLY A 92 -0.70 -4.14 11.60
C GLY A 92 -1.65 -5.24 11.11
N PRO A 93 -2.51 -5.81 11.98
CA PRO A 93 -2.70 -5.45 13.39
C PRO A 93 -1.73 -6.13 14.36
N PHE A 94 -0.83 -7.00 13.87
CA PHE A 94 0.07 -7.85 14.68
C PHE A 94 1.36 -7.14 15.13
N ILE A 95 1.23 -5.94 15.69
CA ILE A 95 2.37 -5.10 16.12
C ILE A 95 2.42 -4.96 17.65
N SER A 96 3.45 -4.28 18.17
CA SER A 96 3.62 -4.09 19.61
C SER A 96 2.81 -2.89 20.12
N ARG A 97 1.89 -3.12 21.07
CA ARG A 97 1.17 -2.03 21.78
C ARG A 97 2.12 -1.02 22.45
N SER A 98 3.34 -1.45 22.79
CA SER A 98 4.37 -0.59 23.39
C SER A 98 5.11 0.29 22.39
N ARG A 99 4.93 0.06 21.07
CA ARG A 99 5.66 0.72 19.97
C ARG A 99 4.72 1.22 18.86
N LEU A 100 3.49 1.62 19.20
CA LEU A 100 2.46 2.02 18.22
C LEU A 100 2.88 3.15 17.27
N GLY A 101 3.62 4.15 17.75
CA GLY A 101 3.91 5.32 16.93
C GLY A 101 2.62 6.01 16.49
N ALA A 102 2.39 6.10 15.17
CA ALA A 102 1.17 6.68 14.58
C ALA A 102 0.01 5.66 14.41
N GLN A 103 0.22 4.39 14.77
CA GLN A 103 -0.78 3.35 14.65
C GLN A 103 -1.90 3.53 15.69
N PRO A 104 -3.19 3.49 15.28
CA PRO A 104 -4.31 3.36 16.21
C PRO A 104 -4.19 2.13 17.13
N ASP A 105 -4.77 2.18 18.32
CA ASP A 105 -4.70 1.06 19.27
C ASP A 105 -5.76 -0.03 18.98
N PHE A 106 -5.61 -0.68 17.83
CA PHE A 106 -6.38 -1.87 17.42
C PHE A 106 -5.48 -3.11 17.30
N VAL A 107 -4.47 -3.20 18.16
CA VAL A 107 -3.50 -4.29 18.11
C VAL A 107 -4.17 -5.62 18.46
N ILE A 108 -3.90 -6.60 17.61
CA ILE A 108 -4.29 -8.00 17.80
C ILE A 108 -2.99 -8.78 18.03
N ASP A 109 -2.99 -9.64 19.05
CA ASP A 109 -1.87 -10.54 19.30
C ASP A 109 -1.76 -11.54 18.13
N GLY A 110 -0.63 -12.26 18.01
CA GLY A 110 -0.42 -13.21 16.91
C GLY A 110 -1.60 -14.19 16.72
N ASP A 111 -2.26 -14.11 15.56
CA ASP A 111 -3.39 -14.97 15.18
C ASP A 111 -3.21 -15.46 13.74
N THR A 112 -2.76 -16.70 13.61
CA THR A 112 -2.53 -17.36 12.31
C THR A 112 -3.81 -17.51 11.51
N ALA A 113 -4.94 -17.78 12.14
CA ALA A 113 -6.21 -17.96 11.43
C ALA A 113 -6.67 -16.63 10.82
N LEU A 114 -6.50 -15.53 11.55
CA LEU A 114 -6.75 -14.19 11.01
C LEU A 114 -5.76 -13.87 9.89
N MET A 115 -4.46 -14.13 10.06
CA MET A 115 -3.46 -13.89 9.02
C MET A 115 -3.80 -14.64 7.72
N GLU A 116 -4.10 -15.93 7.81
CA GLU A 116 -4.50 -16.75 6.65
C GLU A 116 -5.75 -16.19 5.95
N ARG A 117 -6.74 -15.74 6.74
CA ARG A 117 -7.94 -15.08 6.22
C ARG A 117 -7.60 -13.79 5.47
N LEU A 118 -6.76 -12.92 6.03
CA LEU A 118 -6.33 -11.66 5.41
C LEU A 118 -5.53 -11.92 4.12
N MET A 119 -4.62 -12.90 4.14
CA MET A 119 -3.86 -13.33 2.96
C MET A 119 -4.75 -13.90 1.84
N GLY A 120 -5.95 -14.39 2.17
CA GLY A 120 -6.95 -14.83 1.20
C GLY A 120 -7.68 -13.70 0.48
N LEU A 121 -7.68 -12.48 1.01
CA LEU A 121 -8.43 -11.34 0.46
C LEU A 121 -7.64 -10.50 -0.54
N ALA A 122 -6.32 -10.48 -0.40
CA ALA A 122 -5.45 -9.69 -1.25
C ALA A 122 -4.09 -10.35 -1.43
N ARG A 123 -3.40 -9.96 -2.49
CA ARG A 123 -2.00 -10.32 -2.69
C ARG A 123 -1.09 -9.58 -1.70
N ILE A 124 -0.94 -10.12 -0.48
CA ILE A 124 0.00 -9.59 0.52
C ILE A 124 1.44 -9.90 0.09
N ARG A 125 2.29 -8.87 0.06
CA ARG A 125 3.70 -8.94 -0.36
C ARG A 125 4.67 -8.81 0.80
N VAL A 126 4.30 -7.97 1.76
CA VAL A 126 5.08 -7.61 2.93
C VAL A 126 4.14 -7.62 4.12
N VAL A 127 4.61 -8.13 5.25
CA VAL A 127 3.93 -8.03 6.54
C VAL A 127 4.90 -7.37 7.50
N THR A 128 4.47 -6.32 8.18
CA THR A 128 5.16 -5.75 9.34
C THR A 128 4.47 -6.23 10.60
N LEU A 129 5.23 -6.94 11.44
CA LEU A 129 4.75 -7.54 12.69
C LEU A 129 5.77 -7.36 13.81
N ALA A 130 5.31 -7.46 15.04
CA ALA A 130 6.14 -7.52 16.23
C ALA A 130 6.25 -8.98 16.70
N PRO A 131 7.41 -9.65 16.56
CA PRO A 131 7.55 -11.05 16.94
C PRO A 131 7.25 -11.32 18.41
N GLU A 132 7.46 -10.33 19.29
CA GLU A 132 7.14 -10.44 20.71
C GLU A 132 5.64 -10.38 21.03
N ALA A 133 4.81 -9.97 20.07
CA ALA A 133 3.35 -9.98 20.19
C ALA A 133 2.73 -11.33 19.76
N ASP A 134 3.54 -12.27 19.26
CA ASP A 134 3.12 -13.63 18.94
C ASP A 134 3.13 -14.49 20.23
N PRO A 135 1.97 -14.95 20.73
CA PRO A 135 1.95 -15.87 21.86
C PRO A 135 2.58 -17.21 21.45
N GLN A 136 3.66 -17.60 22.15
CA GLN A 136 4.37 -18.88 21.92
C GLN A 136 3.48 -20.11 21.99
#